data_AF-A0A969U6Z3-F1
#
_entry.id   AF-A0A969U6Z3-F1
#
_cell.length_a   1.000
_cell.length_b   1.000
_cell.length_c   1.000
_cell.angle_alpha   90.00
_cell.angle_beta   90.00
_cell.angle_gamma   90.00
#
_symmetry.space_group_name_H-M   'P 1'
#
loop_
_entity.id
_entity.type
_entity.pdbx_description
1 polymer ?
#
loop_
_entity_poly.entity_id
_entity_poly.type
_entity_poly.pdbx_seq_one_letter_code
_entity_poly.pdbx_strand_id
1 'polypeptide(L)'
;MYEFLSTNKSILSQYGDILKSHFEHQQCLWDGSKFFRAQDTFQTDVSYLNPWRTQLQPEKLEIRKLFEVLGQKITPNIDDYLELVDEIAEAADREPLGEDDRKCTIELLRRIANEVVVNRSILDNWNLSLLTEDGYLLDAEDVIIPDAPWREDSIREMDVVSILHPQIPTFLARIAQAPSMAIDVREQPQGKFDFSRDAEAIDLCNRWAKNMRSREFQHGLLRLICDRGIEGEVNLTWLNQTSIIPATAIVTDLYLEQEQIASNVSGDYYFDREQSKFYLRCDLDDRDIMKHYLVKCLNLSLGEYKLTDLLPLLSIIDVEPSEIDGKLNKRKIRPLDTLPDWEENRTQAVGDSLHIYRYQMPQRDSYQPQWEEPESR
;
A
#
# COMPACT_ATOMS: atom_id res chain seq x y z
N MET A 1 -3.14 -22.21 54.15
CA MET A 1 -2.00 -22.29 53.20
C MET A 1 -1.08 -21.07 53.34
N TYR A 2 -1.64 -19.85 53.25
CA TYR A 2 -0.93 -18.57 53.44
C TYR A 2 -0.03 -18.47 54.68
N GLU A 3 -0.57 -18.69 55.88
CA GLU A 3 0.23 -18.60 57.12
C GLU A 3 1.28 -19.73 57.24
N PHE A 4 1.05 -20.88 56.61
CA PHE A 4 1.97 -22.01 56.67
C PHE A 4 3.21 -21.80 55.77
N LEU A 5 3.00 -21.20 54.59
CA LEU A 5 4.06 -20.92 53.63
C LEU A 5 4.82 -19.62 53.94
N SER A 6 4.14 -18.57 54.44
CA SER A 6 4.80 -17.31 54.82
C SER A 6 5.79 -17.48 55.98
N THR A 7 5.52 -18.44 56.86
CA THR A 7 6.33 -18.70 58.06
C THR A 7 7.57 -19.56 57.75
N ASN A 8 7.57 -20.31 56.64
CA ASN A 8 8.66 -21.19 56.24
C ASN A 8 9.47 -20.61 55.06
N LYS A 9 10.23 -19.54 55.33
CA LYS A 9 11.10 -18.90 54.33
C LYS A 9 12.07 -19.87 53.62
N SER A 10 12.50 -20.94 54.28
CA SER A 10 13.41 -21.94 53.68
C SER A 10 12.74 -22.81 52.61
N ILE A 11 11.44 -23.04 52.71
CA ILE A 11 10.67 -23.82 51.73
C ILE A 11 10.52 -22.99 50.44
N LEU A 12 10.26 -21.68 50.57
CA LEU A 12 10.13 -20.77 49.43
C LEU A 12 11.44 -20.62 48.65
N SER A 13 12.60 -20.61 49.33
CA SER A 13 13.90 -20.54 48.64
C SER A 13 14.31 -21.85 47.96
N GLN A 14 13.82 -23.00 48.43
CA GLN A 14 14.23 -24.32 47.92
C GLN A 14 13.31 -24.85 46.82
N TYR A 15 12.02 -24.50 46.83
CA TYR A 15 11.01 -25.09 45.94
C TYR A 15 10.34 -24.07 44.99
N GLY A 16 10.87 -22.84 44.90
CA GLY A 16 10.21 -21.75 44.17
C GLY A 16 9.91 -22.08 42.70
N ASP A 17 10.89 -22.60 41.96
CA ASP A 17 10.72 -22.92 40.53
C ASP A 17 9.66 -24.01 40.30
N ILE A 18 9.61 -25.02 41.18
CA ILE A 18 8.63 -26.11 41.11
C ILE A 18 7.22 -25.59 41.41
N LEU A 19 7.09 -24.75 42.43
CA LEU A 19 5.81 -24.15 42.79
C LEU A 19 5.30 -23.24 41.67
N LYS A 20 6.18 -22.40 41.11
CA LYS A 20 5.85 -21.51 39.99
C LYS A 20 5.28 -22.29 38.80
N SER A 21 6.01 -23.30 38.31
CA SER A 21 5.55 -24.12 37.18
C SER A 21 4.25 -24.88 37.48
N HIS A 22 4.03 -25.32 38.73
CA HIS A 22 2.82 -26.05 39.09
C HIS A 22 1.56 -25.16 39.14
N PHE A 23 1.73 -23.91 39.58
CA PHE A 23 0.63 -23.00 39.87
C PHE A 23 0.31 -22.01 38.74
N GLU A 24 1.16 -21.90 37.72
CA GLU A 24 1.00 -21.02 36.55
C GLU A 24 -0.40 -21.11 35.93
N HIS A 25 -0.94 -22.33 35.77
CA HIS A 25 -2.23 -22.57 35.12
C HIS A 25 -3.38 -22.96 36.08
N GLN A 26 -3.17 -22.91 37.41
CA GLN A 26 -4.19 -23.28 38.40
C GLN A 26 -4.78 -22.03 39.08
N GLN A 27 -6.06 -22.09 39.47
CA GLN A 27 -6.68 -21.04 40.30
C GLN A 27 -6.17 -21.14 41.75
N CYS A 28 -5.02 -20.54 42.04
CA CYS A 28 -4.27 -20.76 43.27
C CYS A 28 -4.06 -19.51 44.14
N LEU A 29 -4.34 -18.31 43.63
CA LEU A 29 -4.19 -17.07 44.39
C LEU A 29 -5.56 -16.62 44.93
N TRP A 30 -5.70 -16.56 46.23
CA TRP A 30 -6.91 -16.10 46.94
C TRP A 30 -6.80 -14.63 47.34
N ASP A 31 -7.81 -13.83 47.01
CA ASP A 31 -7.90 -12.42 47.40
C ASP A 31 -8.73 -12.16 48.67
N GLY A 32 -9.35 -13.21 49.23
CA GLY A 32 -10.35 -13.08 50.30
C GLY A 32 -11.76 -13.45 49.87
N SER A 33 -12.04 -13.51 48.56
CA SER A 33 -13.36 -13.71 47.97
C SER A 33 -13.39 -14.70 46.80
N LYS A 34 -12.37 -14.72 45.93
CA LYS A 34 -12.25 -15.63 44.79
C LYS A 34 -10.80 -16.08 44.57
N PHE A 35 -10.66 -17.20 43.87
CA PHE A 35 -9.37 -17.71 43.43
C PHE A 35 -9.05 -17.21 42.01
N PHE A 36 -7.78 -16.91 41.78
CA PHE A 36 -7.23 -16.46 40.50
C PHE A 36 -6.07 -17.34 40.07
N ARG A 37 -5.82 -17.39 38.77
CA ARG A 37 -4.54 -17.91 38.26
C ARG A 37 -3.44 -16.89 38.47
N ALA A 38 -2.22 -17.38 38.64
CA ALA A 38 -1.08 -16.51 38.83
C ALA A 38 -0.84 -15.59 37.62
N GLN A 39 -0.95 -16.14 36.41
CA GLN A 39 -0.82 -15.43 35.12
C GLN A 39 -1.89 -14.33 34.91
N ASP A 40 -3.05 -14.43 35.57
CA ASP A 40 -4.15 -13.48 35.39
C ASP A 40 -4.05 -12.26 36.31
N THR A 41 -3.02 -12.20 37.15
CA THR A 41 -2.90 -11.18 38.20
C THR A 41 -1.52 -10.54 38.27
N PHE A 42 -1.49 -9.26 38.63
CA PHE A 42 -0.27 -8.48 38.79
C PHE A 42 -0.26 -7.70 40.10
N GLN A 43 0.93 -7.34 40.59
CA GLN A 43 1.05 -6.50 41.79
C GLN A 43 0.90 -5.01 41.51
N THR A 44 1.09 -4.58 40.27
CA THR A 44 0.87 -3.19 39.82
C THR A 44 -0.54 -2.98 39.30
N ASP A 45 -0.94 -1.71 39.16
CA ASP A 45 -2.19 -1.37 38.49
C ASP A 45 -2.15 -1.82 37.02
N VAL A 46 -3.16 -2.61 36.66
CA VAL A 46 -3.41 -3.15 35.32
C VAL A 46 -4.88 -2.96 34.93
N SER A 47 -5.52 -1.92 35.45
CA SER A 47 -6.93 -1.59 35.16
C SER A 47 -7.24 -1.47 33.67
N TYR A 48 -6.23 -1.19 32.85
CA TYR A 48 -6.30 -1.15 31.39
C TYR A 48 -6.36 -2.53 30.70
N LEU A 49 -6.14 -3.62 31.44
CA LEU A 49 -6.27 -5.00 30.98
C LEU A 49 -7.61 -5.64 31.41
N ASN A 50 -8.54 -4.86 31.97
CA ASN A 50 -9.86 -5.38 32.30
C ASN A 50 -10.63 -5.77 31.01
N PRO A 51 -11.47 -6.81 31.05
CA PRO A 51 -11.77 -7.67 32.21
C PRO A 51 -10.78 -8.83 32.43
N TRP A 52 -9.75 -8.95 31.59
CA TRP A 52 -8.91 -10.14 31.45
C TRP A 52 -7.88 -10.35 32.54
N ARG A 53 -7.30 -9.26 33.04
CA ARG A 53 -6.29 -9.26 34.09
C ARG A 53 -6.67 -8.30 35.20
N THR A 54 -6.27 -8.62 36.42
CA THR A 54 -6.56 -7.77 37.59
C THR A 54 -5.32 -7.48 38.43
N GLN A 55 -5.34 -6.35 39.11
CA GLN A 55 -4.41 -6.10 40.19
C GLN A 55 -4.80 -6.97 41.40
N LEU A 56 -3.83 -7.70 41.95
CA LEU A 56 -3.96 -8.40 43.22
C LEU A 56 -2.71 -8.13 44.06
N GLN A 57 -2.80 -7.11 44.92
CA GLN A 57 -1.68 -6.64 45.72
C GLN A 57 -1.98 -6.73 47.22
N PRO A 58 -1.55 -7.82 47.90
CA PRO A 58 -1.70 -7.96 49.36
C PRO A 58 -1.03 -6.83 50.14
N GLU A 59 -1.57 -6.42 51.29
CA GLU A 59 -0.93 -5.38 52.12
C GLU A 59 0.40 -5.84 52.73
N LYS A 60 0.50 -7.12 53.12
CA LYS A 60 1.68 -7.67 53.79
C LYS A 60 2.75 -8.07 52.77
N LEU A 61 3.97 -7.59 52.98
CA LEU A 61 5.12 -7.84 52.10
C LEU A 61 5.45 -9.34 51.98
N GLU A 62 5.26 -10.10 53.05
CA GLU A 62 5.50 -11.56 53.06
C GLU A 62 4.53 -12.29 52.12
N ILE A 63 3.29 -11.80 52.01
CA ILE A 63 2.29 -12.39 51.12
C ILE A 63 2.59 -12.00 49.67
N ARG A 64 3.02 -10.77 49.39
CA ARG A 64 3.48 -10.36 48.04
C ARG A 64 4.60 -11.27 47.53
N LYS A 65 5.62 -11.48 48.36
CA LYS A 65 6.73 -12.39 48.04
C LYS A 65 6.26 -13.83 47.83
N LEU A 66 5.29 -14.28 48.60
CA LEU A 66 4.69 -15.60 48.40
C LEU A 66 3.97 -15.67 47.04
N PHE A 67 3.23 -14.63 46.64
CA PHE A 67 2.57 -14.60 45.33
C PHE A 67 3.56 -14.62 44.17
N GLU A 68 4.68 -13.91 44.27
CA GLU A 68 5.76 -13.99 43.28
C GLU A 68 6.31 -15.42 43.15
N VAL A 69 6.51 -16.11 44.28
CA VAL A 69 6.96 -17.51 44.29
C VAL A 69 5.90 -18.44 43.68
N LEU A 70 4.62 -18.11 43.83
CA LEU A 70 3.52 -18.84 43.21
C LEU A 70 3.28 -18.46 41.74
N GLY A 71 4.12 -17.58 41.17
CA GLY A 71 4.11 -17.24 39.74
C GLY A 71 3.49 -15.90 39.40
N GLN A 72 2.96 -15.14 40.37
CA GLN A 72 2.45 -13.80 40.11
C GLN A 72 3.58 -12.88 39.66
N LYS A 73 3.43 -12.24 38.50
CA LYS A 73 4.39 -11.23 38.03
C LYS A 73 4.14 -9.89 38.73
N ILE A 74 5.19 -9.08 38.90
CA ILE A 74 5.05 -7.73 39.47
C ILE A 74 4.34 -6.82 38.46
N THR A 75 4.87 -6.76 37.24
CA THR A 75 4.34 -6.01 36.08
C THR A 75 4.25 -6.94 34.88
N PRO A 76 3.28 -6.71 33.96
CA PRO A 76 3.23 -7.43 32.68
C PRO A 76 4.45 -7.09 31.80
N ASN A 77 4.90 -8.08 31.03
CA ASN A 77 5.91 -7.93 29.99
C ASN A 77 5.26 -8.03 28.59
N ILE A 78 6.08 -8.03 27.54
CA ILE A 78 5.60 -8.09 26.16
C ILE A 78 4.92 -9.42 25.83
N ASP A 79 5.44 -10.53 26.35
CA ASP A 79 4.85 -11.86 26.15
C ASP A 79 3.43 -11.92 26.75
N ASP A 80 3.24 -11.33 27.94
CA ASP A 80 1.91 -11.23 28.58
C ASP A 80 0.91 -10.45 27.71
N TYR A 81 1.38 -9.45 26.95
CA TYR A 81 0.51 -8.69 26.06
C TYR A 81 0.16 -9.46 24.80
N LEU A 82 1.12 -10.17 24.22
CA LEU A 82 0.93 -10.97 23.02
C LEU A 82 -0.01 -12.15 23.29
N GLU A 83 0.24 -12.90 24.37
CA GLU A 83 -0.63 -14.00 24.80
C GLU A 83 -2.05 -13.51 25.07
N LEU A 84 -2.22 -12.33 25.67
CA LEU A 84 -3.55 -11.80 25.94
C LEU A 84 -4.29 -11.33 24.68
N VAL A 85 -3.58 -10.82 23.66
CA VAL A 85 -4.22 -10.53 22.36
C VAL A 85 -4.77 -11.81 21.75
N ASP A 86 -4.01 -12.92 21.81
CA ASP A 86 -4.44 -14.22 21.30
C ASP A 86 -5.61 -14.78 22.12
N GLU A 87 -5.57 -14.70 23.46
CA GLU A 87 -6.70 -15.12 24.32
C GLU A 87 -7.99 -14.35 23.99
N ILE A 88 -7.89 -13.04 23.73
CA ILE A 88 -9.05 -12.22 23.33
C ILE A 88 -9.56 -12.66 21.96
N ALA A 89 -8.68 -12.90 21.00
CA ALA A 89 -9.04 -13.35 19.65
C ALA A 89 -9.75 -14.71 19.68
N GLU A 90 -9.21 -15.67 20.44
CA GLU A 90 -9.79 -17.00 20.62
C GLU A 90 -11.18 -16.93 21.28
N ALA A 91 -11.34 -16.09 22.30
CA ALA A 91 -12.61 -15.96 23.00
C ALA A 91 -13.68 -15.23 22.19
N ALA A 92 -13.26 -14.33 21.29
CA ALA A 92 -14.16 -13.63 20.38
C ALA A 92 -14.70 -14.57 19.29
N ASP A 93 -13.98 -15.66 18.94
CA ASP A 93 -14.38 -16.63 17.91
C ASP A 93 -14.84 -15.97 16.59
N ARG A 94 -14.07 -14.99 16.13
CA ARG A 94 -14.33 -14.18 14.91
C ARG A 94 -15.59 -13.30 14.96
N GLU A 95 -16.14 -13.06 16.14
CA GLU A 95 -17.18 -12.06 16.37
C GLU A 95 -16.57 -10.68 16.72
N PRO A 96 -17.30 -9.58 16.50
CA PRO A 96 -16.80 -8.25 16.86
C PRO A 96 -16.68 -8.11 18.38
N LEU A 97 -15.59 -7.50 18.84
CA LEU A 97 -15.28 -7.32 20.25
C LEU A 97 -16.29 -6.41 20.95
N GLY A 98 -16.62 -6.77 22.20
CA GLY A 98 -17.33 -5.89 23.12
C GLY A 98 -16.55 -4.61 23.44
N GLU A 99 -17.21 -3.59 24.00
CA GLU A 99 -16.59 -2.29 24.24
C GLU A 99 -15.35 -2.38 25.16
N ASP A 100 -15.42 -3.18 26.22
CA ASP A 100 -14.33 -3.34 27.19
C ASP A 100 -13.15 -4.11 26.59
N ASP A 101 -13.42 -5.22 25.89
CA ASP A 101 -12.39 -5.99 25.18
C ASP A 101 -11.70 -5.15 24.11
N ARG A 102 -12.47 -4.37 23.34
CA ARG A 102 -11.91 -3.45 22.34
C ARG A 102 -10.98 -2.42 22.97
N LYS A 103 -11.35 -1.81 24.10
CA LYS A 103 -10.47 -0.87 24.83
C LYS A 103 -9.20 -1.54 25.33
N CYS A 104 -9.32 -2.75 25.87
CA CYS A 104 -8.20 -3.57 26.32
C CYS A 104 -7.24 -3.86 25.15
N THR A 105 -7.75 -4.39 24.03
CA THR A 105 -6.98 -4.70 22.82
C THR A 105 -6.25 -3.48 22.26
N ILE A 106 -6.91 -2.32 22.22
CA ILE A 106 -6.27 -1.07 21.76
C ILE A 106 -5.07 -0.71 22.63
N GLU A 107 -5.20 -0.80 23.95
CA GLU A 107 -4.09 -0.51 24.86
C GLU A 107 -2.97 -1.54 24.74
N LEU A 108 -3.31 -2.83 24.61
CA LEU A 108 -2.35 -3.91 24.39
C LEU A 108 -1.52 -3.67 23.13
N LEU A 109 -2.18 -3.45 21.99
CA LEU A 109 -1.51 -3.20 20.71
C LEU A 109 -0.65 -1.93 20.75
N ARG A 110 -1.07 -0.87 21.47
CA ARG A 110 -0.24 0.32 21.68
C ARG A 110 1.02 0.05 22.50
N ARG A 111 0.93 -0.80 23.53
CA ARG A 111 2.08 -1.19 24.33
C ARG A 111 3.03 -2.08 23.55
N ILE A 112 2.50 -3.05 22.81
CA ILE A 112 3.27 -3.86 21.86
C ILE A 112 4.00 -2.94 20.87
N ALA A 113 3.30 -1.96 20.30
CA ALA A 113 3.90 -0.99 19.39
C ALA A 113 5.09 -0.25 20.02
N ASN A 114 4.98 0.17 21.28
CA ASN A 114 6.07 0.85 21.98
C ASN A 114 7.30 -0.03 22.20
N GLU A 115 7.10 -1.32 22.52
CA GLU A 115 8.20 -2.28 22.68
C GLU A 115 8.86 -2.63 21.34
N VAL A 116 8.06 -2.80 20.29
CA VAL A 116 8.52 -3.12 18.93
C VAL A 116 9.35 -1.99 18.31
N VAL A 117 9.08 -0.73 18.69
CA VAL A 117 9.93 0.42 18.29
C VAL A 117 11.36 0.25 18.80
N VAL A 118 11.54 -0.32 20.00
CA VAL A 118 12.85 -0.55 20.62
C VAL A 118 13.49 -1.81 20.07
N ASN A 119 12.72 -2.89 19.91
CA ASN A 119 13.20 -4.15 19.40
C ASN A 119 12.21 -4.77 18.39
N ARG A 120 12.52 -4.65 17.10
CA ARG A 120 11.65 -5.17 16.03
C ARG A 120 11.55 -6.69 16.00
N SER A 121 12.56 -7.41 16.50
CA SER A 121 12.60 -8.87 16.43
C SER A 121 11.63 -9.56 17.41
N ILE A 122 10.90 -8.79 18.23
CA ILE A 122 9.91 -9.31 19.16
C ILE A 122 8.81 -10.08 18.40
N LEU A 123 8.43 -9.61 17.22
CA LEU A 123 7.33 -10.18 16.45
C LEU A 123 7.77 -11.27 15.46
N ASP A 124 9.06 -11.59 15.35
CA ASP A 124 9.57 -12.53 14.33
C ASP A 124 8.94 -13.94 14.42
N ASN A 125 8.40 -14.31 15.59
CA ASN A 125 7.78 -15.62 15.85
C ASN A 125 6.29 -15.52 16.22
N TRP A 126 5.67 -14.34 16.05
CA TRP A 126 4.28 -14.10 16.48
C TRP A 126 3.42 -13.66 15.30
N ASN A 127 2.27 -14.33 15.13
CA ASN A 127 1.22 -13.90 14.22
C ASN A 127 0.32 -12.92 14.97
N LEU A 128 0.69 -11.63 14.93
CA LEU A 128 -0.03 -10.62 15.67
C LEU A 128 -1.40 -10.34 15.05
N SER A 129 -2.47 -10.65 15.77
CA SER A 129 -3.81 -10.21 15.40
C SER A 129 -3.98 -8.69 15.54
N LEU A 130 -4.65 -8.08 14.57
CA LEU A 130 -4.89 -6.64 14.47
C LEU A 130 -6.38 -6.33 14.62
N LEU A 131 -6.69 -5.27 15.36
CA LEU A 131 -8.05 -4.78 15.53
C LEU A 131 -8.49 -3.99 14.30
N THR A 132 -9.69 -4.27 13.79
CA THR A 132 -10.32 -3.61 12.65
C THR A 132 -11.28 -2.50 13.09
N GLU A 133 -11.63 -1.58 12.18
CA GLU A 133 -12.59 -0.50 12.43
C GLU A 133 -13.95 -1.03 12.90
N ASP A 134 -14.40 -2.14 12.32
CA ASP A 134 -15.66 -2.80 12.64
C ASP A 134 -15.60 -3.64 13.93
N GLY A 135 -14.45 -3.66 14.60
CA GLY A 135 -14.25 -4.25 15.91
C GLY A 135 -13.84 -5.71 15.90
N TYR A 136 -13.47 -6.27 14.76
CA TYR A 136 -12.95 -7.64 14.67
C TYR A 136 -11.46 -7.67 15.01
N LEU A 137 -11.01 -8.78 15.59
CA LEU A 137 -9.59 -9.06 15.80
C LEU A 137 -9.19 -10.16 14.81
N LEU A 138 -8.42 -9.79 13.79
CA LEU A 138 -8.10 -10.65 12.64
C LEU A 138 -6.59 -10.77 12.45
N ASP A 139 -6.16 -11.80 11.73
CA ASP A 139 -4.78 -11.94 11.32
C ASP A 139 -4.35 -10.75 10.44
N ALA A 140 -3.07 -10.38 10.50
CA ALA A 140 -2.58 -9.20 9.81
C ALA A 140 -2.79 -9.24 8.29
N GLU A 141 -2.77 -10.43 7.67
CA GLU A 141 -3.03 -10.61 6.24
C GLU A 141 -4.46 -10.24 5.82
N ASP A 142 -5.42 -10.32 6.75
CA ASP A 142 -6.84 -10.01 6.52
C ASP A 142 -7.18 -8.54 6.82
N VAL A 143 -6.21 -7.73 7.22
CA VAL A 143 -6.41 -6.33 7.65
C VAL A 143 -5.63 -5.38 6.75
N ILE A 144 -6.32 -4.44 6.10
CA ILE A 144 -5.69 -3.44 5.24
C ILE A 144 -5.33 -2.15 6.01
N ILE A 145 -4.12 -1.65 5.78
CA ILE A 145 -3.66 -0.38 6.36
C ILE A 145 -4.26 0.80 5.57
N PRO A 146 -5.01 1.71 6.20
CA PRO A 146 -5.64 2.86 5.55
C PRO A 146 -4.63 4.00 5.30
N ASP A 147 -3.59 3.73 4.50
CA ASP A 147 -2.57 4.74 4.11
C ASP A 147 -2.81 5.39 2.74
N ALA A 148 -3.98 5.17 2.15
CA ALA A 148 -4.49 5.86 0.97
C ALA A 148 -5.92 6.38 1.21
N PRO A 149 -6.09 7.51 1.93
CA PRO A 149 -7.41 8.03 2.31
C PRO A 149 -8.33 8.32 1.12
N TRP A 150 -7.77 8.54 -0.08
CA TRP A 150 -8.54 8.74 -1.31
C TRP A 150 -9.19 7.46 -1.87
N ARG A 151 -8.94 6.28 -1.29
CA ARG A 151 -9.55 4.98 -1.66
C ARG A 151 -10.45 4.39 -0.57
N GLU A 152 -10.39 4.94 0.64
CA GLU A 152 -10.94 4.35 1.85
C GLU A 152 -12.46 4.15 1.76
N ASP A 153 -13.20 5.18 1.33
CA ASP A 153 -14.66 5.10 1.21
C ASP A 153 -15.09 4.03 0.20
N SER A 154 -14.42 3.94 -0.95
CA SER A 154 -14.75 2.95 -1.98
C SER A 154 -14.49 1.51 -1.54
N ILE A 155 -13.47 1.29 -0.70
CA ILE A 155 -13.18 -0.03 -0.15
C ILE A 155 -14.19 -0.38 0.95
N ARG A 156 -14.51 0.59 1.82
CA ARG A 156 -15.52 0.42 2.89
C ARG A 156 -16.91 0.10 2.33
N GLU A 157 -17.26 0.61 1.15
CA GLU A 157 -18.55 0.33 0.50
C GLU A 157 -18.73 -1.14 0.06
N MET A 158 -17.66 -1.85 -0.29
CA MET A 158 -17.74 -3.24 -0.75
C MET A 158 -17.65 -4.28 0.37
N ASP A 159 -17.12 -3.92 1.54
CA ASP A 159 -17.08 -4.77 2.73
C ASP A 159 -16.42 -6.14 2.50
N VAL A 160 -15.37 -6.16 1.65
CA VAL A 160 -14.62 -7.38 1.30
C VAL A 160 -13.36 -7.54 2.16
N VAL A 161 -12.73 -6.43 2.53
CA VAL A 161 -11.50 -6.42 3.35
C VAL A 161 -11.71 -5.54 4.57
N SER A 162 -11.15 -5.97 5.70
CA SER A 162 -11.28 -5.23 6.96
C SER A 162 -10.24 -4.12 7.06
N ILE A 163 -10.67 -2.91 7.42
CA ILE A 163 -9.77 -1.76 7.58
C ILE A 163 -9.20 -1.75 9.00
N LEU A 164 -7.89 -1.47 9.14
CA LEU A 164 -7.22 -1.33 10.44
C LEU A 164 -7.87 -0.23 11.28
N HIS A 165 -8.13 -0.53 12.56
CA HIS A 165 -8.71 0.43 13.49
C HIS A 165 -7.82 1.68 13.66
N PRO A 166 -8.36 2.92 13.63
CA PRO A 166 -7.58 4.17 13.58
C PRO A 166 -6.72 4.45 14.81
N GLN A 167 -7.01 3.80 15.93
CA GLN A 167 -6.23 3.92 17.16
C GLN A 167 -5.00 2.99 17.21
N ILE A 168 -4.86 2.09 16.24
CA ILE A 168 -3.74 1.16 16.12
C ILE A 168 -2.66 1.80 15.24
N PRO A 169 -1.39 1.85 15.70
CA PRO A 169 -0.33 2.45 14.91
C PRO A 169 -0.06 1.68 13.60
N THR A 170 -0.12 2.36 12.46
CA THR A 170 0.08 1.74 11.14
C THR A 170 1.46 1.08 10.98
N PHE A 171 2.49 1.59 11.66
CA PHE A 171 3.81 0.95 11.62
C PHE A 171 3.83 -0.44 12.28
N LEU A 172 2.99 -0.68 13.31
CA LEU A 172 2.86 -1.99 13.93
C LEU A 172 2.25 -2.96 12.93
N ALA A 173 1.16 -2.56 12.28
CA ALA A 173 0.52 -3.35 11.23
C ALA A 173 1.48 -3.69 10.09
N ARG A 174 2.33 -2.74 9.65
CA ARG A 174 3.37 -3.01 8.64
C ARG A 174 4.39 -4.06 9.10
N ILE A 175 4.79 -4.03 10.38
CA ILE A 175 5.74 -5.02 10.92
C ILE A 175 5.06 -6.39 11.00
N ALA A 176 3.77 -6.43 11.33
CA ALA A 176 2.93 -7.62 11.25
C ALA A 176 2.61 -8.07 9.82
N GLN A 177 3.11 -7.37 8.79
CA GLN A 177 2.95 -7.67 7.37
C GLN A 177 1.53 -7.45 6.81
N ALA A 178 0.74 -6.58 7.45
CA ALA A 178 -0.55 -6.16 6.91
C ALA A 178 -0.40 -5.39 5.58
N PRO A 179 -1.24 -5.68 4.57
CA PRO A 179 -1.19 -5.01 3.27
C PRO A 179 -1.45 -3.50 3.35
N SER A 180 -0.74 -2.73 2.55
CA SER A 180 -0.90 -1.29 2.40
C SER A 180 -1.91 -0.95 1.30
N MET A 181 -2.90 -0.12 1.63
CA MET A 181 -3.86 0.40 0.65
C MET A 181 -3.21 1.27 -0.43
N ALA A 182 -2.10 1.93 -0.11
CA ALA A 182 -1.35 2.76 -1.05
C ALA A 182 -0.43 1.96 -1.98
N ILE A 183 0.13 0.85 -1.50
CA ILE A 183 1.20 0.11 -2.19
C ILE A 183 0.69 -1.19 -2.82
N ASP A 184 -0.06 -1.98 -2.07
CA ASP A 184 -0.40 -3.36 -2.44
C ASP A 184 -1.70 -3.44 -3.26
N VAL A 185 -2.55 -2.42 -3.16
CA VAL A 185 -3.78 -2.30 -3.95
C VAL A 185 -3.47 -1.83 -5.37
N ARG A 186 -3.84 -2.67 -6.34
CA ARG A 186 -3.67 -2.45 -7.77
C ARG A 186 -4.94 -1.88 -8.38
N GLU A 187 -4.78 -0.90 -9.25
CA GLU A 187 -5.87 -0.37 -10.06
C GLU A 187 -5.92 -1.08 -11.42
N GLN A 188 -7.13 -1.49 -11.83
CA GLN A 188 -7.38 -1.99 -13.17
C GLN A 188 -8.55 -1.22 -13.78
N PRO A 189 -8.39 -0.56 -14.93
CA PRO A 189 -9.49 0.17 -15.55
C PRO A 189 -10.55 -0.78 -16.12
N GLN A 190 -11.80 -0.34 -16.05
CA GLN A 190 -12.93 -1.03 -16.67
C GLN A 190 -13.04 -0.78 -18.18
N GLY A 191 -12.17 0.05 -18.76
CA GLY A 191 -12.28 0.51 -20.15
C GLY A 191 -13.39 1.54 -20.38
N LYS A 192 -14.01 2.06 -19.32
CA LYS A 192 -14.98 3.16 -19.36
C LYS A 192 -14.26 4.47 -19.07
N PHE A 193 -14.30 5.39 -20.03
CA PHE A 193 -13.68 6.70 -19.96
C PHE A 193 -14.67 7.77 -20.35
N ASP A 194 -14.78 8.82 -19.54
CA ASP A 194 -15.47 10.05 -19.95
C ASP A 194 -14.42 11.02 -20.49
N PHE A 195 -14.53 11.37 -21.78
CA PHE A 195 -13.56 12.23 -22.43
C PHE A 195 -13.78 13.70 -22.10
N SER A 196 -12.69 14.41 -21.84
CA SER A 196 -12.74 15.87 -21.69
C SER A 196 -13.03 16.53 -23.03
N ARG A 197 -13.92 17.53 -23.00
CA ARG A 197 -14.20 18.43 -24.13
C ARG A 197 -13.49 19.78 -23.99
N ASP A 198 -12.69 19.94 -22.94
CA ASP A 198 -11.96 21.18 -22.70
C ASP A 198 -10.80 21.34 -23.69
N ALA A 199 -10.76 22.49 -24.36
CA ALA A 199 -9.78 22.77 -25.40
C ALA A 199 -8.37 22.90 -24.82
N GLU A 200 -8.21 23.47 -23.62
CA GLU A 200 -6.90 23.67 -23.00
C GLU A 200 -6.26 22.34 -22.60
N ALA A 201 -7.02 21.45 -21.97
CA ALA A 201 -6.58 20.10 -21.64
C ALA A 201 -6.23 19.28 -22.88
N ILE A 202 -7.02 19.38 -23.96
CA ILE A 202 -6.76 18.73 -25.24
C ILE A 202 -5.45 19.24 -25.85
N ASP A 203 -5.24 20.56 -25.91
CA ASP A 203 -4.03 21.16 -26.47
C ASP A 203 -2.79 20.81 -25.64
N LEU A 204 -2.90 20.80 -24.32
CA LEU A 204 -1.83 20.37 -23.42
C LEU A 204 -1.43 18.91 -23.66
N CYS A 205 -2.41 17.99 -23.70
CA CYS A 205 -2.17 16.57 -23.97
C CYS A 205 -1.56 16.36 -25.37
N ASN A 206 -2.00 17.11 -26.37
CA ASN A 206 -1.43 17.07 -27.71
C ASN A 206 0.03 17.54 -27.74
N ARG A 207 0.38 18.60 -26.98
CA ARG A 207 1.76 19.05 -26.82
C ARG A 207 2.64 17.99 -26.17
N TRP A 208 2.18 17.37 -25.08
CA TRP A 208 2.91 16.29 -24.42
C TRP A 208 3.09 15.08 -25.34
N ALA A 209 2.05 14.67 -26.07
CA ALA A 209 2.14 13.57 -27.02
C ALA A 209 3.16 13.88 -28.12
N LYS A 210 3.18 15.13 -28.63
CA LYS A 210 4.17 15.57 -29.61
C LYS A 210 5.59 15.56 -29.03
N ASN A 211 5.77 15.99 -27.78
CA ASN A 211 7.07 15.95 -27.10
C ASN A 211 7.55 14.51 -26.91
N MET A 212 6.69 13.60 -26.41
CA MET A 212 7.05 12.19 -26.21
C MET A 212 7.42 11.46 -27.50
N ARG A 213 6.84 11.86 -28.63
CA ARG A 213 7.20 11.36 -29.97
C ARG A 213 8.50 11.95 -30.52
N SER A 214 9.04 13.00 -29.90
CA SER A 214 10.26 13.63 -30.36
C SER A 214 11.47 12.72 -30.10
N ARG A 215 12.51 12.87 -30.93
CA ARG A 215 13.74 12.09 -30.77
C ARG A 215 14.47 12.51 -29.51
N GLU A 216 14.49 13.81 -29.23
CA GLU A 216 15.13 14.39 -28.06
C GLU A 216 14.54 13.85 -26.75
N PHE A 217 13.22 13.67 -26.69
CA PHE A 217 12.58 13.05 -25.54
C PHE A 217 12.91 11.57 -25.42
N GLN A 218 12.82 10.80 -26.51
CA GLN A 218 13.13 9.36 -26.48
C GLN A 218 14.61 9.11 -26.10
N HIS A 219 15.53 9.91 -26.66
CA HIS A 219 16.94 9.89 -26.29
C HIS A 219 17.16 10.31 -24.84
N GLY A 220 16.48 11.37 -24.38
CA GLY A 220 16.51 11.79 -22.98
C GLY A 220 16.00 10.72 -22.02
N LEU A 221 14.91 10.02 -22.37
CA LEU A 221 14.36 8.92 -21.58
C LEU A 221 15.31 7.71 -21.56
N LEU A 222 15.88 7.34 -22.70
CA LEU A 222 16.88 6.28 -22.77
C LEU A 222 18.09 6.60 -21.89
N ARG A 223 18.56 7.84 -21.92
CA ARG A 223 19.64 8.33 -21.06
C ARG A 223 19.30 8.16 -19.57
N LEU A 224 18.05 8.41 -19.17
CA LEU A 224 17.60 8.15 -17.79
C LEU A 224 17.60 6.67 -17.42
N ILE A 225 17.22 5.80 -18.36
CA ILE A 225 17.20 4.34 -18.16
C ILE A 225 18.64 3.80 -18.04
N CYS A 226 19.54 4.20 -18.94
CA CYS A 226 20.93 3.74 -18.94
C CYS A 226 21.76 4.29 -17.78
N ASP A 227 21.50 5.50 -17.29
CA ASP A 227 22.18 6.09 -16.11
C ASP A 227 21.98 5.23 -14.85
N ARG A 228 20.93 4.39 -14.81
CA ARG A 228 20.66 3.43 -13.74
C ARG A 228 21.39 2.10 -13.87
N GLY A 229 22.20 1.92 -14.91
CA GLY A 229 22.90 0.66 -15.18
C GLY A 229 21.95 -0.47 -15.61
N ILE A 230 20.76 -0.13 -16.12
CA ILE A 230 19.86 -1.13 -16.69
C ILE A 230 20.43 -1.53 -18.06
N GLU A 231 20.98 -2.74 -18.13
CA GLU A 231 21.56 -3.32 -19.34
C GLU A 231 20.46 -3.97 -20.20
N GLY A 232 20.44 -3.66 -21.49
CA GLY A 232 19.49 -4.25 -22.44
C GLY A 232 19.19 -3.36 -23.64
N GLU A 233 18.65 -3.95 -24.70
CA GLU A 233 18.20 -3.20 -25.87
C GLU A 233 16.84 -2.56 -25.58
N VAL A 234 16.86 -1.32 -25.08
CA VAL A 234 15.65 -0.58 -24.73
C VAL A 234 14.96 -0.09 -26.01
N ASN A 235 13.82 -0.70 -26.34
CA ASN A 235 13.02 -0.30 -27.48
C ASN A 235 11.94 0.72 -27.08
N LEU A 236 12.16 1.99 -27.44
CA LEU A 236 11.21 3.10 -27.22
C LEU A 236 10.36 3.43 -28.46
N THR A 237 10.44 2.64 -29.53
CA THR A 237 9.78 2.96 -30.81
C THR A 237 8.25 3.03 -30.72
N TRP A 238 7.66 2.36 -29.72
CA TRP A 238 6.23 2.43 -29.42
C TRP A 238 5.76 3.86 -29.10
N LEU A 239 6.62 4.71 -28.54
CA LEU A 239 6.32 6.12 -28.26
C LEU A 239 5.93 6.90 -29.53
N ASN A 240 6.43 6.50 -30.70
CA ASN A 240 6.13 7.17 -31.97
C ASN A 240 4.64 7.19 -32.33
N GLN A 241 3.87 6.22 -31.85
CA GLN A 241 2.44 6.07 -32.14
C GLN A 241 1.56 6.51 -30.96
N THR A 242 2.17 7.01 -29.88
CA THR A 242 1.43 7.33 -28.67
C THR A 242 0.55 8.56 -28.81
N SER A 243 -0.65 8.48 -28.28
CA SER A 243 -1.53 9.63 -28.09
C SER A 243 -1.90 9.77 -26.62
N ILE A 244 -2.18 11.00 -26.20
CA ILE A 244 -2.62 11.31 -24.85
C ILE A 244 -4.02 11.88 -24.97
N ILE A 245 -4.97 11.25 -24.30
CA ILE A 245 -6.39 11.54 -24.34
C ILE A 245 -6.79 12.08 -22.96
N PRO A 246 -7.25 13.34 -22.87
CA PRO A 246 -7.74 13.87 -21.62
C PRO A 246 -9.10 13.26 -21.27
N ALA A 247 -9.25 12.81 -20.04
CA ALA A 247 -10.47 12.25 -19.48
C ALA A 247 -10.95 13.10 -18.30
N THR A 248 -12.26 13.27 -18.15
CA THR A 248 -12.89 13.83 -16.95
C THR A 248 -13.08 12.77 -15.87
N ALA A 249 -13.24 11.51 -16.28
CA ALA A 249 -13.29 10.38 -15.36
C ALA A 249 -12.66 9.14 -15.99
N ILE A 250 -11.89 8.42 -15.18
CA ILE A 250 -11.35 7.11 -15.50
C ILE A 250 -11.91 6.16 -14.44
N VAL A 251 -12.64 5.14 -14.86
CA VAL A 251 -13.29 4.20 -13.92
C VAL A 251 -12.41 2.97 -13.76
N THR A 252 -12.00 2.69 -12.53
CA THR A 252 -11.14 1.57 -12.16
C THR A 252 -11.80 0.67 -11.12
N ASP A 253 -11.36 -0.57 -11.12
CA ASP A 253 -11.57 -1.54 -10.06
C ASP A 253 -10.29 -1.65 -9.25
N LEU A 254 -10.43 -1.82 -7.94
CA LEU A 254 -9.31 -2.01 -7.03
C LEU A 254 -9.19 -3.50 -6.68
N TYR A 255 -7.97 -4.01 -6.78
CA TYR A 255 -7.65 -5.38 -6.46
C TYR A 255 -6.57 -5.45 -5.38
N LEU A 256 -6.79 -6.28 -4.38
CA LEU A 256 -5.75 -6.74 -3.47
C LEU A 256 -5.44 -8.18 -3.86
N GLU A 257 -4.18 -8.44 -4.23
CA GLU A 257 -3.76 -9.69 -4.85
C GLU A 257 -4.59 -10.08 -6.10
N GLN A 258 -5.59 -10.94 -5.93
CA GLN A 258 -6.50 -11.44 -6.98
C GLN A 258 -7.98 -11.13 -6.66
N GLU A 259 -8.26 -10.57 -5.49
CA GLU A 259 -9.61 -10.26 -5.03
C GLU A 259 -9.97 -8.81 -5.32
N GLN A 260 -11.18 -8.59 -5.85
CA GLN A 260 -11.69 -7.26 -6.10
C GLN A 260 -12.23 -6.68 -4.80
N ILE A 261 -11.60 -5.61 -4.32
CA ILE A 261 -11.92 -4.97 -3.02
C ILE A 261 -12.73 -3.68 -3.18
N ALA A 262 -12.75 -3.09 -4.39
CA ALA A 262 -13.61 -1.96 -4.72
C ALA A 262 -13.93 -1.96 -6.22
N SER A 263 -15.05 -1.34 -6.59
CA SER A 263 -15.44 -1.15 -7.99
C SER A 263 -15.86 0.27 -8.26
N ASN A 264 -15.77 0.67 -9.53
CA ASN A 264 -16.17 2.01 -9.98
C ASN A 264 -15.46 3.17 -9.26
N VAL A 265 -14.20 2.96 -8.90
CA VAL A 265 -13.34 3.96 -8.25
C VAL A 265 -12.80 4.93 -9.30
N SER A 266 -12.60 6.19 -8.93
CA SER A 266 -11.92 7.14 -9.81
C SER A 266 -10.44 6.81 -9.89
N GLY A 267 -9.98 6.43 -11.08
CA GLY A 267 -8.57 6.35 -11.43
C GLY A 267 -8.00 7.71 -11.87
N ASP A 268 -6.68 7.81 -11.82
CA ASP A 268 -5.93 9.02 -12.21
C ASP A 268 -5.41 8.95 -13.65
N TYR A 269 -4.97 7.77 -14.10
CA TYR A 269 -4.40 7.57 -15.44
C TYR A 269 -4.46 6.11 -15.87
N TYR A 270 -4.36 5.87 -17.17
CA TYR A 270 -4.24 4.52 -17.74
C TYR A 270 -3.48 4.53 -19.07
N PHE A 271 -2.72 3.46 -19.35
CA PHE A 271 -2.12 3.23 -20.66
C PHE A 271 -2.72 1.99 -21.31
N ASP A 272 -3.44 2.20 -22.41
CA ASP A 272 -3.89 1.15 -23.32
C ASP A 272 -2.74 0.82 -24.27
N ARG A 273 -2.11 -0.33 -24.02
CA ARG A 273 -0.96 -0.82 -24.77
C ARG A 273 -1.33 -1.23 -26.20
N GLU A 274 -2.54 -1.73 -26.43
CA GLU A 274 -2.98 -2.19 -27.75
C GLU A 274 -3.17 -1.00 -28.69
N GLN A 275 -3.76 0.08 -28.18
CA GLN A 275 -4.02 1.29 -28.97
C GLN A 275 -2.91 2.35 -28.85
N SER A 276 -1.90 2.11 -28.00
CA SER A 276 -0.87 3.11 -27.65
C SER A 276 -1.47 4.44 -27.17
N LYS A 277 -2.47 4.36 -26.29
CA LYS A 277 -3.20 5.53 -25.77
C LYS A 277 -2.99 5.70 -24.28
N PHE A 278 -2.52 6.88 -23.90
CA PHE A 278 -2.54 7.34 -22.52
C PHE A 278 -3.86 8.05 -22.25
N TYR A 279 -4.62 7.61 -21.26
CA TYR A 279 -5.77 8.32 -20.73
C TYR A 279 -5.32 9.00 -19.43
N LEU A 280 -5.56 10.30 -19.31
CA LEU A 280 -5.18 11.08 -18.13
C LEU A 280 -6.40 11.79 -17.56
N ARG A 281 -6.65 11.64 -16.26
CA ARG A 281 -7.63 12.50 -15.58
C ARG A 281 -7.12 13.94 -15.62
N CYS A 282 -7.96 14.81 -16.15
CA CYS A 282 -7.66 16.21 -16.35
C CYS A 282 -8.47 17.05 -15.38
N ASP A 283 -7.88 17.27 -14.21
CA ASP A 283 -8.41 18.16 -13.18
C ASP A 283 -7.86 19.56 -13.51
N LEU A 284 -8.73 20.47 -13.96
CA LEU A 284 -8.37 21.73 -14.64
C LEU A 284 -7.47 22.68 -13.81
N ASP A 285 -7.40 22.48 -12.50
CA ASP A 285 -6.78 23.43 -11.58
C ASP A 285 -5.30 23.15 -11.26
N ASP A 286 -4.73 22.02 -11.70
CA ASP A 286 -3.33 21.69 -11.39
C ASP A 286 -2.59 20.93 -12.51
N ARG A 287 -1.89 21.70 -13.36
CA ARG A 287 -1.03 21.19 -14.43
C ARG A 287 0.10 20.30 -13.88
N ASP A 288 0.60 20.55 -12.68
CA ASP A 288 1.71 19.79 -12.12
C ASP A 288 1.25 18.40 -11.65
N ILE A 289 0.02 18.28 -11.14
CA ILE A 289 -0.63 16.98 -10.88
C ILE A 289 -0.81 16.21 -12.19
N MET A 290 -1.31 16.85 -13.25
CA MET A 290 -1.47 16.18 -14.55
C MET A 290 -0.14 15.67 -15.13
N LYS A 291 0.94 16.46 -15.00
CA LYS A 291 2.30 16.00 -15.39
C LYS A 291 2.72 14.77 -14.59
N HIS A 292 2.44 14.77 -13.29
CA HIS A 292 2.76 13.66 -12.41
C HIS A 292 2.03 12.38 -12.82
N TYR A 293 0.75 12.48 -13.16
CA TYR A 293 -0.03 11.36 -13.72
C TYR A 293 0.58 10.82 -15.01
N LEU A 294 0.92 11.70 -15.96
CA LEU A 294 1.57 11.28 -17.20
C LEU A 294 2.90 10.58 -16.94
N VAL A 295 3.75 11.15 -16.08
CA VAL A 295 5.05 10.56 -15.77
C VAL A 295 4.93 9.22 -15.07
N LYS A 296 4.01 9.08 -14.10
CA LYS A 296 3.73 7.78 -13.47
C LYS A 296 3.24 6.76 -14.49
N CYS A 297 2.29 7.15 -15.34
CA CYS A 297 1.73 6.27 -16.36
C CYS A 297 2.80 5.83 -17.38
N LEU A 298 3.63 6.76 -17.86
CA LEU A 298 4.76 6.47 -18.73
C LEU A 298 5.74 5.52 -18.05
N ASN A 299 6.14 5.82 -16.82
CA ASN A 299 7.08 4.98 -16.07
C ASN A 299 6.55 3.56 -15.90
N LEU A 300 5.27 3.40 -15.55
CA LEU A 300 4.65 2.08 -15.44
C LEU A 300 4.68 1.31 -16.75
N SER A 301 4.51 2.01 -17.88
CA SER A 301 4.52 1.45 -19.22
C SER A 301 5.91 0.98 -19.69
N LEU A 302 6.98 1.43 -19.02
CA LEU A 302 8.35 0.96 -19.28
C LEU A 302 8.62 -0.47 -18.77
N GLY A 303 7.72 -1.04 -17.97
CA GLY A 303 7.83 -2.43 -17.50
C GLY A 303 9.09 -2.67 -16.66
N GLU A 304 10.01 -3.47 -17.17
CA GLU A 304 11.28 -3.79 -16.50
C GLU A 304 12.24 -2.59 -16.46
N TYR A 305 12.04 -1.57 -17.31
CA TYR A 305 12.86 -0.36 -17.39
C TYR A 305 12.32 0.80 -16.51
N LYS A 306 11.48 0.50 -15.51
CA LYS A 306 10.92 1.49 -14.58
C LYS A 306 12.02 2.27 -13.85
N LEU A 307 11.90 3.58 -13.85
CA LEU A 307 12.73 4.50 -13.07
C LEU A 307 12.27 4.49 -11.61
N THR A 308 13.22 4.46 -10.68
CA THR A 308 12.99 4.59 -9.23
C THR A 308 12.83 6.04 -8.79
N ASP A 309 13.51 6.96 -9.46
CA ASP A 309 13.37 8.41 -9.26
C ASP A 309 12.68 9.03 -10.49
N LEU A 310 11.49 9.58 -10.27
CA LEU A 310 10.69 10.22 -11.31
C LEU A 310 11.05 11.69 -11.50
N LEU A 311 11.83 12.32 -10.61
CA LEU A 311 12.16 13.74 -10.69
C LEU A 311 12.88 14.14 -11.99
N PRO A 312 13.83 13.35 -12.53
CA PRO A 312 14.43 13.65 -13.81
C PRO A 312 13.42 13.59 -14.96
N LEU A 313 12.52 12.60 -14.97
CA LEU A 313 11.50 12.42 -16.00
C LEU A 313 10.45 13.55 -15.95
N LEU A 314 9.98 13.90 -14.75
CA LEU A 314 9.16 15.09 -14.48
C LEU A 314 9.79 16.38 -15.02
N SER A 315 11.12 16.48 -14.97
CA SER A 315 11.82 17.69 -15.40
C SER A 315 11.97 17.85 -16.91
N ILE A 316 11.64 16.83 -17.70
CA ILE A 316 11.76 16.85 -19.17
C ILE A 316 10.43 16.63 -19.92
N ILE A 317 9.40 16.08 -19.25
CA ILE A 317 8.10 15.73 -19.87
C ILE A 317 7.36 16.93 -20.50
N ASP A 318 7.54 18.11 -19.91
CA ASP A 318 6.87 19.37 -20.31
C ASP A 318 7.87 20.45 -20.75
N VAL A 319 9.05 20.02 -21.20
CA VAL A 319 10.11 20.89 -21.71
C VAL A 319 10.17 20.79 -23.24
N GLU A 320 10.52 21.89 -23.90
CA GLU A 320 10.75 21.89 -25.35
C GLU A 320 11.83 20.85 -25.72
N PRO A 321 11.63 20.04 -26.78
CA PRO A 321 12.55 18.97 -27.16
C PRO A 321 14.02 19.37 -27.18
N SER A 322 14.34 20.55 -27.74
CA SER A 322 15.70 21.06 -27.87
C SER A 322 16.40 21.38 -26.53
N GLU A 323 15.64 21.55 -25.45
CA GLU A 323 16.19 21.89 -24.13
C GLU A 323 16.42 20.67 -23.23
N ILE A 324 15.91 19.50 -23.61
CA ILE A 324 15.93 18.26 -22.80
C ILE A 324 17.37 17.88 -22.44
N ASP A 325 18.28 17.86 -23.42
CA ASP A 325 19.69 17.50 -23.16
C ASP A 325 20.35 18.46 -22.16
N GLY A 326 20.11 19.77 -22.33
CA GLY A 326 20.60 20.80 -21.42
C GLY A 326 20.08 20.65 -19.98
N LYS A 327 18.81 20.22 -19.81
CA LYS A 327 18.22 19.94 -18.49
C LYS A 327 18.86 18.71 -17.84
N LEU A 328 19.06 17.63 -18.59
CA LEU A 328 19.68 16.40 -18.10
C LEU A 328 21.16 16.64 -17.73
N ASN A 329 21.89 17.44 -18.52
CA ASN A 329 23.26 17.86 -18.22
C ASN A 329 23.35 18.63 -16.89
N LYS A 330 22.43 19.59 -16.65
CA LYS A 330 22.37 20.33 -15.38
C LYS A 330 22.10 19.43 -14.18
N ARG A 331 21.42 18.30 -14.39
CA ARG A 331 21.16 17.26 -13.38
C ARG A 331 22.29 16.24 -13.23
N LYS A 332 23.40 16.40 -13.95
CA LYS A 332 24.58 15.51 -13.90
C LYS A 332 24.29 14.05 -14.30
N ILE A 333 23.24 13.84 -15.09
CA ILE A 333 22.97 12.53 -15.70
C ILE A 333 24.00 12.32 -16.81
N ARG A 334 24.50 11.11 -17.06
CA ARG A 334 25.54 10.91 -18.09
C ARG A 334 24.95 10.90 -19.49
N PRO A 335 25.59 11.49 -20.52
CA PRO A 335 25.18 11.29 -21.91
C PRO A 335 25.40 9.83 -22.33
N LEU A 336 24.71 9.39 -23.39
CA LEU A 336 24.90 8.06 -23.96
C LEU A 336 26.18 8.03 -24.79
N ASP A 337 26.96 6.94 -24.66
CA ASP A 337 28.20 6.76 -25.42
C ASP A 337 27.95 6.36 -26.89
N THR A 338 26.81 5.70 -27.15
CA THR A 338 26.32 5.29 -28.48
C THR A 338 24.82 5.53 -28.61
N LEU A 339 24.38 5.97 -29.79
CA LEU A 339 22.96 6.09 -30.11
C LEU A 339 22.40 4.71 -30.50
N PRO A 340 21.14 4.38 -30.17
CA PRO A 340 20.53 3.10 -30.57
C PRO A 340 20.33 2.96 -32.08
N ASP A 341 20.39 1.72 -32.57
CA ASP A 341 20.20 1.35 -33.99
C ASP A 341 18.87 1.82 -34.60
N TRP A 342 17.83 2.04 -33.79
CA TRP A 342 16.54 2.60 -34.25
C TRP A 342 16.60 4.10 -34.57
N GLU A 343 17.65 4.81 -34.13
CA GLU A 343 17.95 6.18 -34.56
C GLU A 343 18.78 6.23 -35.86
N GLU A 344 19.70 5.28 -36.06
CA GLU A 344 20.55 5.24 -37.25
C GLU A 344 19.73 4.97 -38.53
N ASN A 345 18.79 4.03 -38.47
CA ASN A 345 17.97 3.60 -39.61
C ASN A 345 17.03 4.69 -40.18
N ARG A 346 16.69 5.74 -39.43
CA ARG A 346 15.88 6.87 -39.94
C ARG A 346 16.70 8.01 -40.55
N THR A 347 18.00 8.04 -40.31
CA THR A 347 18.88 9.08 -40.86
C THR A 347 19.35 8.70 -42.27
N GLN A 348 19.42 7.40 -42.58
CA GLN A 348 19.65 6.90 -43.95
C GLN A 348 18.42 7.02 -44.87
N ALA A 349 17.19 6.91 -44.34
CA ALA A 349 15.98 7.03 -45.15
C ALA A 349 15.72 8.45 -45.70
N VAL A 350 16.30 9.50 -45.10
CA VAL A 350 16.16 10.90 -45.57
C VAL A 350 17.19 11.25 -46.65
N GLY A 351 18.25 10.43 -46.82
CA GLY A 351 19.31 10.64 -47.82
C GLY A 351 18.98 10.13 -49.23
N ASP A 352 18.14 9.11 -49.37
CA ASP A 352 17.92 8.40 -50.64
C ASP A 352 16.55 8.62 -51.30
N SER A 353 15.69 9.49 -50.78
CA SER A 353 14.35 9.76 -51.35
C SER A 353 14.22 11.11 -52.07
N LEU A 354 15.32 11.65 -52.61
CA LEU A 354 15.28 12.74 -53.58
C LEU A 354 15.33 12.21 -55.02
N HIS A 355 14.49 11.25 -55.40
CA HIS A 355 14.10 11.08 -56.81
C HIS A 355 12.69 10.47 -56.97
N ILE A 356 11.76 11.34 -57.37
CA ILE A 356 10.61 11.08 -58.25
C ILE A 356 9.53 10.13 -57.69
N TYR A 357 8.46 10.71 -57.12
CA TYR A 357 7.10 10.34 -57.51
C TYR A 357 6.28 11.61 -57.75
N ARG A 358 5.89 11.79 -59.00
CA ARG A 358 4.88 12.76 -59.44
C ARG A 358 3.56 12.44 -58.71
N TYR A 359 3.01 13.43 -58.04
CA TYR A 359 1.60 13.44 -57.62
C TYR A 359 0.70 13.20 -58.86
N GLN A 360 0.00 12.08 -58.90
CA GLN A 360 -1.23 11.94 -59.67
C GLN A 360 -2.40 12.17 -58.71
N MET A 361 -3.17 13.23 -58.99
CA MET A 361 -4.46 13.48 -58.36
C MET A 361 -5.42 12.31 -58.66
N PRO A 362 -6.17 11.78 -57.69
CA PRO A 362 -7.28 10.89 -57.98
C PRO A 362 -8.39 11.69 -58.68
N GLN A 363 -8.78 11.24 -59.88
CA GLN A 363 -10.00 11.68 -60.54
C GLN A 363 -11.21 11.25 -59.69
N ARG A 364 -12.15 12.18 -59.51
CA ARG A 364 -13.49 11.88 -59.02
C ARG A 364 -14.22 11.12 -60.11
N ASP A 365 -14.61 9.89 -59.85
CA ASP A 365 -15.71 9.24 -60.56
C ASP A 365 -16.82 8.83 -59.59
N SER A 366 -17.92 9.57 -59.75
CA SER A 366 -19.32 9.29 -59.46
C SER A 366 -19.69 7.97 -58.78
N TYR A 367 -20.16 8.07 -57.54
CA TYR A 367 -21.11 7.10 -56.97
C TYR A 367 -22.51 7.74 -56.99
N GLN A 368 -23.44 7.15 -57.76
CA GLN A 368 -24.86 7.47 -57.68
C GLN A 368 -25.48 6.76 -56.46
N PRO A 369 -26.30 7.43 -55.63
CA PRO A 369 -27.07 6.76 -54.59
C PRO A 369 -28.34 6.14 -55.18
N GLN A 370 -28.51 4.83 -55.04
CA GLN A 370 -29.82 4.19 -55.16
C GLN A 370 -30.60 4.45 -53.88
N TRP A 371 -31.67 5.24 -54.04
CA TRP A 371 -32.73 5.40 -53.06
C TRP A 371 -33.68 4.20 -53.17
N GLU A 372 -33.84 3.43 -52.10
CA GLU A 372 -35.03 2.61 -51.89
C GLU A 372 -35.90 3.31 -50.85
N GLU A 373 -37.01 3.88 -51.31
CA GLU A 373 -38.11 4.33 -50.46
C GLU A 373 -38.92 3.14 -49.93
N PRO A 374 -39.59 3.29 -48.78
CA PRO A 374 -40.35 2.23 -48.15
C PRO A 374 -41.80 2.21 -48.67
N GLU A 375 -42.27 1.07 -49.17
CA GLU A 375 -43.70 0.82 -49.33
C GLU A 375 -44.25 -0.07 -48.22
N SER A 376 -45.20 0.53 -47.53
CA SER A 376 -46.09 -0.02 -46.53
C SER A 376 -47.16 -0.89 -47.19
N ARG A 377 -47.47 -2.03 -46.57
CA ARG A 377 -48.83 -2.57 -46.44
C ARG A 377 -48.91 -3.56 -45.29
#